data_AF-A0A972U2I4-F1
#
_entry.id   AF-A0A972U2I4-F1
#
_cell.length_a   1.000
_cell.length_b   1.000
_cell.length_c   1.000
_cell.angle_alpha   90.00
_cell.angle_beta   90.00
_cell.angle_gamma   90.00
#
_symmetry.space_group_name_H-M   'P 1'
#
loop_
_entity.id
_entity.type
_entity.pdbx_description
1 polymer ?
#
loop_
_entity_poly.entity_id
_entity_poly.type
_entity_poly.pdbx_seq_one_letter_code
_entity_poly.pdbx_strand_id
1 'polypeptide(L)'
;MTSHLSMWRRLVGDNDVASCREATRLLQSALDGQTDENTQNRVLRHLEACKRCGLEAETYRAIKGSLTTQFSEPGDSQAAADLVEFGRSLTRE
;
A
#
# COMPACT_ATOMS: atom_id res chain seq x y z
N MET A 1 5.42 19.89 -13.49
CA MET A 1 4.64 19.82 -12.22
C MET A 1 5.29 18.82 -11.26
N THR A 2 6.53 19.11 -10.87
CA THR A 2 7.42 18.31 -10.00
C THR A 2 7.71 19.02 -8.67
N SER A 3 7.12 20.21 -8.48
CA SER A 3 7.52 21.18 -7.46
C SER A 3 7.29 20.70 -6.03
N HIS A 4 6.23 19.92 -5.78
CA HIS A 4 5.97 19.33 -4.47
C HIS A 4 6.94 18.18 -4.16
N LEU A 5 7.20 17.27 -5.11
CA LEU A 5 8.19 16.21 -4.93
C LEU A 5 9.58 16.76 -4.62
N SER A 6 9.98 17.85 -5.29
CA SER A 6 11.25 18.52 -5.00
C SER A 6 11.28 19.18 -3.61
N MET A 7 10.13 19.58 -3.06
CA MET A 7 10.06 20.15 -1.71
C MET A 7 10.24 19.07 -0.64
N TRP A 8 9.52 17.95 -0.75
CA TRP A 8 9.65 16.81 0.17
C TRP A 8 11.05 16.17 0.10
N ARG A 9 11.61 16.01 -1.10
CA ARG A 9 12.97 15.51 -1.31
C ARG A 9 14.04 16.41 -0.67
N ARG A 10 13.77 17.72 -0.55
CA ARG A 10 14.66 18.71 0.09
C ARG A 10 14.53 18.76 1.61
N LEU A 11 13.34 18.46 2.14
CA LEU A 11 13.06 18.48 3.58
C LEU A 11 13.43 17.18 4.28
N VAL A 12 13.31 16.03 3.61
CA VAL A 12 13.46 14.73 4.26
C VAL A 12 14.63 13.90 3.73
N GLY A 13 15.17 14.23 2.55
CA GLY A 13 16.28 13.50 1.92
C GLY A 13 15.82 12.62 0.75
N ASP A 14 16.74 12.33 -0.18
CA ASP A 14 16.42 11.62 -1.42
C ASP A 14 16.01 10.15 -1.19
N ASN A 15 16.65 9.51 -0.22
CA ASN A 15 16.32 8.13 0.16
C ASN A 15 15.01 8.03 0.94
N ASP A 16 14.48 9.13 1.47
CA ASP A 16 13.29 9.16 2.33
C ASP A 16 11.98 9.42 1.58
N VAL A 17 12.03 9.36 0.24
CA VAL A 17 10.87 9.41 -0.66
C VAL A 17 11.01 8.31 -1.71
N ALA A 18 9.94 7.56 -1.96
CA ALA A 18 9.96 6.55 -3.02
C ALA A 18 10.09 7.18 -4.41
N SER A 19 10.70 6.47 -5.38
CA SER A 19 10.58 6.83 -6.79
C SER A 19 9.18 6.49 -7.34
N CYS A 20 8.78 7.03 -8.49
CA CYS A 20 7.51 6.65 -9.13
C CYS A 20 7.43 5.13 -9.39
N ARG A 21 8.55 4.50 -9.75
CA ARG A 21 8.63 3.07 -10.04
C ARG A 21 8.41 2.24 -8.78
N GLU A 22 9.06 2.62 -7.68
CA GLU A 22 8.85 1.98 -6.38
C GLU A 22 7.43 2.20 -5.87
N ALA A 23 6.91 3.43 -5.96
CA ALA A 23 5.57 3.78 -5.52
C ALA A 23 4.49 2.97 -6.26
N THR A 24 4.56 2.85 -7.59
CA THR A 24 3.63 2.00 -8.35
C THR A 24 3.78 0.53 -7.99
N ARG A 25 5.01 0.03 -7.81
CA ARG A 25 5.25 -1.37 -7.43
C ARG A 25 4.70 -1.73 -6.05
N LEU A 26 4.79 -0.81 -5.10
CA LEU A 26 4.44 -1.02 -3.68
C LEU A 26 3.08 -0.44 -3.30
N LEU A 27 2.36 0.16 -4.25
CA LEU A 27 1.16 0.96 -4.00
C LEU A 27 0.14 0.22 -3.11
N GLN A 28 -0.26 -0.98 -3.54
CA GLN A 28 -1.33 -1.73 -2.87
C GLN A 28 -0.87 -2.21 -1.49
N SER A 29 0.31 -2.86 -1.40
CA SER A 29 0.87 -3.34 -0.14
C SER A 29 1.07 -2.21 0.87
N ALA A 30 1.55 -1.04 0.44
CA ALA A 30 1.69 0.12 1.31
C ALA A 30 0.34 0.68 1.77
N LEU A 31 -0.66 0.75 0.89
CA LEU A 31 -2.03 1.19 1.24
C LEU A 31 -2.79 0.19 2.11
N ASP A 32 -2.38 -1.08 2.09
CA ASP A 32 -2.97 -2.16 2.88
C ASP A 32 -2.23 -2.43 4.20
N GLY A 33 -1.14 -1.71 4.49
CA GLY A 33 -0.35 -1.91 5.71
C GLY A 33 0.49 -3.20 5.71
N GLN A 34 0.80 -3.73 4.54
CA GLN A 34 1.57 -4.97 4.34
C GLN A 34 3.08 -4.72 4.13
N THR A 35 3.53 -3.47 4.28
CA THR A 35 4.94 -3.09 4.23
C THR A 35 5.41 -2.64 5.61
N ASP A 36 6.72 -2.65 5.85
CA ASP A 36 7.28 -2.01 7.03
C ASP A 36 6.97 -0.50 7.06
N GLU A 37 6.97 0.08 8.25
CA GLU A 37 6.57 1.47 8.49
C GLU A 37 7.41 2.48 7.70
N ASN A 38 8.71 2.21 7.51
CA ASN A 38 9.58 3.10 6.74
C ASN A 38 9.18 3.10 5.26
N THR A 39 9.09 1.90 4.67
CA THR A 39 8.63 1.73 3.28
C THR A 39 7.25 2.34 3.07
N GLN A 40 6.32 2.12 4.00
CA GLN A 40 4.98 2.67 3.94
C GLN A 40 5.01 4.21 3.87
N ASN A 41 5.71 4.85 4.81
CA ASN A 41 5.81 6.30 4.88
C ASN A 41 6.45 6.92 3.64
N ARG A 42 7.51 6.30 3.10
CA ARG A 42 8.17 6.76 1.87
C ARG A 42 7.25 6.71 0.65
N VAL A 43 6.44 5.66 0.55
CA VAL A 43 5.45 5.51 -0.52
C VAL A 43 4.33 6.53 -0.35
N LEU A 44 3.73 6.65 0.83
CA LEU A 44 2.62 7.58 1.08
C LEU A 44 2.99 9.03 0.75
N ARG A 45 4.17 9.50 1.18
CA ARG A 45 4.69 10.83 0.81
C ARG A 45 4.78 11.02 -0.71
N HIS A 46 5.21 9.98 -1.44
CA HIS A 46 5.27 10.06 -2.90
C HIS A 46 3.88 10.20 -3.52
N LEU A 47 2.88 9.46 -3.03
CA LEU A 47 1.51 9.50 -3.55
C LEU A 47 0.88 10.89 -3.36
N GLU A 48 1.16 11.55 -2.24
CA GLU A 48 0.71 12.92 -1.97
C GLU A 48 1.40 13.95 -2.88
N ALA A 49 2.67 13.74 -3.21
CA ALA A 49 3.47 14.69 -3.97
C ALA A 49 3.36 14.51 -5.50
N CYS A 50 3.07 13.30 -5.98
CA CYS A 50 3.02 12.95 -7.41
C CYS A 50 1.57 12.79 -7.89
N LYS A 51 1.08 13.73 -8.69
CA LYS A 51 -0.30 13.70 -9.23
C LYS A 51 -0.68 12.36 -9.88
N ARG A 52 0.22 11.78 -10.69
CA ARG A 52 -0.07 10.53 -11.40
C ARG A 52 -0.22 9.36 -10.42
N CYS A 53 0.71 9.20 -9.49
CA CYS A 53 0.67 8.12 -8.52
C CYS A 53 -0.45 8.34 -7.48
N GLY A 54 -0.77 9.59 -7.14
CA GLY A 54 -1.92 9.94 -6.31
C GLY A 54 -3.27 9.55 -6.93
N LEU A 55 -3.45 9.75 -8.24
CA LEU A 55 -4.65 9.29 -8.95
C LEU A 55 -4.77 7.76 -8.97
N GLU A 56 -3.64 7.06 -9.10
CA GLU A 56 -3.60 5.59 -9.02
C GLU A 56 -4.01 5.11 -7.61
N ALA A 57 -3.53 5.79 -6.57
CA ALA A 57 -3.89 5.52 -5.18
C ALA A 57 -5.39 5.75 -4.91
N GLU A 58 -5.95 6.84 -5.45
CA GLU A 58 -7.39 7.14 -5.36
C GLU A 58 -8.22 6.05 -6.04
N THR A 59 -7.82 5.66 -7.25
CA THR A 59 -8.46 4.58 -8.01
C THR A 59 -8.44 3.27 -7.23
N TYR A 60 -7.28 2.90 -6.65
CA TYR A 60 -7.17 1.70 -5.83
C TYR A 60 -8.11 1.73 -4.63
N ARG A 61 -8.16 2.84 -3.88
CA ARG A 61 -9.06 3.00 -2.72
C ARG A 61 -10.54 2.92 -3.14
N ALA A 62 -10.91 3.50 -4.28
CA ALA A 62 -12.27 3.42 -4.79
C ALA A 62 -12.68 1.98 -5.16
N ILE A 63 -11.79 1.24 -5.82
CA ILE A 63 -12.01 -0.18 -6.13
C ILE A 63 -12.14 -0.98 -4.83
N LYS A 64 -11.19 -0.83 -3.90
CA LYS A 64 -11.22 -1.53 -2.60
C LYS A 64 -12.49 -1.23 -1.82
N GLY A 65 -12.90 0.04 -1.73
CA GLY A 65 -14.13 0.45 -1.07
C GLY A 65 -15.39 -0.13 -1.73
N SER A 66 -15.41 -0.22 -3.07
CA SER A 66 -16.51 -0.85 -3.81
C SER A 66 -16.60 -2.34 -3.50
N LEU A 67 -15.46 -3.05 -3.43
CA LEU A 67 -15.41 -4.45 -3.05
C LEU A 67 -15.85 -4.67 -1.60
N THR A 68 -15.40 -3.86 -0.64
CA THR A 68 -15.85 -3.97 0.76
C THR A 68 -17.35 -3.71 0.90
N THR A 69 -17.90 -2.79 0.12
CA THR A 69 -19.35 -2.50 0.11
C THR A 69 -20.15 -3.66 -0.50
N GLN A 70 -19.62 -4.31 -1.54
CA GLN A 70 -20.29 -5.43 -2.21
C GLN A 70 -20.21 -6.73 -1.39
N PHE A 71 -19.11 -6.94 -0.68
CA PHE A 71 -18.82 -8.16 0.08
C PHE A 71 -18.73 -7.86 1.58
N SER A 72 -19.69 -7.10 2.12
CA SER A 72 -19.68 -6.59 3.50
C SER A 72 -19.85 -7.66 4.58
N GLU A 73 -20.25 -8.88 4.22
CA GLU A 73 -20.25 -10.00 5.17
C GLU A 73 -18.80 -10.48 5.37
N PRO A 74 -18.23 -10.34 6.58
CA PRO A 74 -16.93 -10.91 6.86
C PRO A 74 -17.01 -12.42 6.58
N GLY A 75 -16.09 -12.93 5.75
CA GLY A 75 -15.94 -14.37 5.61
C GLY A 75 -15.70 -15.02 6.97
N ASP A 76 -16.05 -16.30 7.10
CA ASP A 76 -15.89 -17.05 8.35
C ASP A 76 -14.45 -16.91 8.87
N SER A 77 -14.30 -16.18 9.97
CA SER A 77 -13.01 -15.88 10.59
C SER A 77 -12.31 -17.13 11.09
N GLN A 78 -13.07 -18.17 11.47
CA GLN A 78 -12.51 -19.43 11.91
C GLN A 78 -11.95 -20.20 10.72
N ALA A 79 -12.69 -20.28 9.61
CA ALA A 79 -12.19 -20.90 8.38
C ALA A 79 -10.91 -20.21 7.88
N ALA A 80 -10.84 -18.87 7.95
CA ALA A 80 -9.63 -18.13 7.61
C ALA A 80 -8.46 -18.46 8.55
N ALA A 81 -8.70 -18.57 9.87
CA ALA A 81 -7.68 -18.95 10.84
C ALA A 81 -7.14 -20.38 10.60
N ASP A 82 -8.03 -21.33 10.30
CA ASP A 82 -7.68 -22.71 10.01
C ASP A 82 -6.79 -22.81 8.76
N LEU A 83 -7.12 -22.06 7.70
CA LEU A 83 -6.31 -21.98 6.49
C LEU A 83 -4.92 -21.38 6.74
N VAL A 84 -4.82 -20.37 7.61
CA VAL A 84 -3.52 -19.78 7.98
C VAL A 84 -2.66 -20.78 8.73
N GLU A 85 -3.23 -21.54 9.68
CA GLU A 85 -2.47 -22.55 10.42
C GLU A 85 -2.00 -23.68 9.51
N PHE A 86 -2.87 -24.15 8.61
CA PHE A 86 -2.49 -25.12 7.59
C PHE A 86 -1.36 -24.62 6.69
N GLY A 87 -1.42 -23.37 6.22
CA GLY A 87 -0.34 -22.77 5.43
C GLY A 87 0.99 -22.74 6.19
N ARG A 88 0.96 -22.45 7.49
CA ARG A 88 2.15 -22.48 8.35
C ARG A 88 2.72 -23.88 8.51
N SER A 89 1.89 -24.93 8.59
CA SER A 89 2.38 -26.30 8.70
C SER A 89 3.14 -26.74 7.44
N LEU A 90 2.68 -26.34 6.24
CA LEU A 90 3.35 -26.67 4.97
C LEU A 90 4.78 -26.10 4.84
N THR A 91 5.11 -25.05 5.59
CA THR A 91 6.45 -24.42 5.57
C THR A 91 7.39 -24.93 6.66
N ARG A 92 6.92 -25.84 7.53
CA ARG A 92 7.69 -26.39 8.66
C ARG A 92 8.25 -27.80 8.39
N GLU A 93 7.92 -28.40 7.25
CA GLU A 93 8.44 -29.67 6.74
C GLU A 93 9.50 -29.43 5.64
#